data_AF-A0A2V7MA61-F1
#
_entry.id   AF-A0A2V7MA61-F1
#
_cell.length_a   1.000
_cell.length_b   1.000
_cell.length_c   1.000
_cell.angle_alpha   90.00
_cell.angle_beta   90.00
_cell.angle_gamma   90.00
#
_symmetry.space_group_name_H-M   'P 1'
#
loop_
_entity.id
_entity.type
_entity.pdbx_description
1 polymer ?
#
loop_
_entity_poly.entity_id
_entity_poly.type
_entity_poly.pdbx_seq_one_letter_code
_entity_poly.pdbx_strand_id
1 'polypeptide(L)'
;MANRIPPPREFSWARTLRTLSFWALLIVGSIALVQFAANRRQETVDISYSQFTEQLDKANIDTVEITERQQVKGSLKTPLPVHGRNFDHFTTLLPFESNDAWVTTLRA
;
A
#
# COMPACT_ATOMS: atom_id res chain seq x y z
N MET A 1 2.63 9.17 -71.27
CA MET A 1 2.32 8.41 -70.04
C MET A 1 2.45 9.37 -68.87
N ALA A 2 1.37 9.67 -68.16
CA ALA A 2 1.42 10.63 -67.04
C ALA A 2 2.21 10.00 -65.88
N ASN A 3 3.44 10.45 -65.69
CA ASN A 3 4.27 10.10 -64.55
C ASN A 3 3.70 10.81 -63.31
N ARG A 4 2.94 10.09 -62.49
CA ARG A 4 2.38 10.60 -61.24
C ARG A 4 3.37 10.29 -60.13
N ILE A 5 4.22 11.26 -59.79
CA ILE A 5 5.08 11.18 -58.61
C ILE A 5 4.15 11.13 -57.38
N PRO A 6 4.23 10.12 -56.50
CA PRO A 6 3.39 10.06 -55.33
C PRO A 6 3.69 11.26 -54.41
N PRO A 7 2.66 11.90 -53.82
CA PRO A 7 2.88 13.05 -52.95
C PRO A 7 3.76 12.64 -51.74
N PRO A 8 4.63 13.54 -51.26
CA PRO A 8 5.48 13.27 -50.11
C PRO A 8 4.62 12.88 -48.90
N ARG A 9 5.00 11.81 -48.22
CA ARG A 9 4.32 11.37 -46.99
C ARG A 9 4.52 12.43 -45.91
N GLU A 10 3.45 13.15 -45.64
CA GLU A 10 3.39 14.12 -44.56
C GLU A 10 3.47 13.35 -43.24
N PHE A 11 4.60 13.44 -42.53
CA PHE A 11 4.73 12.79 -41.22
C PHE A 11 3.75 13.46 -40.26
N SER A 12 2.69 12.73 -39.91
CA SER A 12 1.57 13.26 -39.15
C SER A 12 1.94 13.38 -37.66
N TRP A 13 2.69 14.43 -37.31
CA TRP A 13 3.07 14.78 -35.93
C TRP A 13 1.87 14.86 -34.98
N ALA A 14 0.74 15.38 -35.45
CA ALA A 14 -0.49 15.42 -34.66
C ALA A 14 -1.02 14.02 -34.32
N ARG A 15 -0.86 13.05 -35.22
CA ARG A 15 -1.30 11.66 -35.01
C ARG A 15 -0.35 10.90 -34.10
N THR A 16 0.96 11.11 -34.24
CA THR A 16 1.96 10.52 -33.34
C THR A 16 1.84 11.07 -31.94
N LEU A 17 1.66 12.38 -31.78
CA LEU A 17 1.46 13.02 -30.48
C LEU A 17 0.19 12.51 -29.80
N ARG A 18 -0.92 12.38 -30.55
CA ARG A 18 -2.18 11.85 -30.02
C ARG A 18 -2.07 10.40 -29.53
N THR A 19 -1.34 9.56 -30.27
CA THR A 19 -1.07 8.17 -29.86
C THR A 19 -0.13 8.12 -28.64
N LEU A 20 0.92 8.95 -28.63
CA LEU A 20 1.83 9.07 -27.48
C LEU A 20 1.11 9.55 -26.23
N SER A 21 0.22 10.53 -26.33
CA SER A 21 -0.57 11.01 -25.19
C SER A 21 -1.48 9.91 -24.62
N PHE A 22 -2.09 9.10 -25.48
CA PHE A 22 -2.89 7.95 -25.04
C PHE A 22 -2.02 6.94 -24.27
N TRP A 23 -0.85 6.57 -24.80
CA TRP A 23 0.07 5.66 -24.11
C TRP A 23 0.63 6.24 -22.81
N ALA A 24 0.96 7.54 -22.81
CA ALA A 24 1.43 8.23 -21.61
C ALA A 24 0.37 8.20 -20.52
N LEU A 25 -0.90 8.49 -20.84
CA LEU A 25 -2.01 8.38 -19.89
C LEU A 25 -2.20 6.95 -19.38
N LEU A 26 -2.09 5.94 -20.26
CA LEU A 26 -2.21 4.54 -19.88
C LEU A 26 -1.10 4.13 -18.90
N ILE A 27 0.15 4.54 -19.17
CA ILE A 27 1.30 4.27 -18.30
C ILE A 27 1.15 4.98 -16.96
N VAL A 28 0.84 6.27 -16.96
CA VAL A 28 0.63 7.04 -15.72
C VAL A 28 -0.52 6.45 -14.90
N GLY A 29 -1.64 6.10 -15.55
CA GLY A 29 -2.76 5.43 -14.91
C GLY A 29 -2.37 4.09 -14.29
N SER A 30 -1.62 3.26 -15.01
CA SER A 30 -1.10 1.98 -14.51
C SER A 30 -0.17 2.18 -13.31
N ILE A 31 0.77 3.12 -13.38
CA ILE A 31 1.67 3.45 -12.27
C ILE A 31 0.88 3.97 -11.08
N ALA A 32 -0.13 4.81 -11.29
CA ALA A 32 -0.97 5.33 -10.22
C ALA A 32 -1.74 4.20 -9.51
N LEU A 33 -2.27 3.22 -10.26
CA LEU A 33 -2.91 2.04 -9.68
C LEU A 33 -1.94 1.19 -8.86
N VAL A 34 -0.72 0.98 -9.37
CA VAL A 34 0.33 0.24 -8.65
C VAL A 34 0.78 1.00 -7.40
N GLN A 35 1.01 2.31 -7.50
CA GLN A 35 1.34 3.15 -6.35
C GLN A 35 0.21 3.14 -5.31
N PHE A 36 -1.04 3.21 -5.74
CA PHE A 36 -2.17 3.15 -4.84
C PHE A 36 -2.28 1.79 -4.13
N ALA A 37 -2.06 0.69 -4.85
CA ALA A 37 -2.03 -0.65 -4.26
C ALA A 37 -0.81 -0.87 -3.34
N ALA A 38 0.37 -0.35 -3.71
CA ALA A 38 1.59 -0.44 -2.93
C ALA A 38 1.52 0.44 -1.67
N ASN A 39 0.92 1.62 -1.74
CA ASN A 39 0.72 2.49 -0.57
C ASN A 39 -0.24 1.88 0.46
N ARG A 40 -1.11 0.94 0.03
CA ARG A 40 -1.90 0.10 0.97
C ARG A 40 -1.06 -0.98 1.65
N ARG A 41 0.07 -1.40 1.06
CA ARG A 41 1.11 -2.14 1.78
C ARG A 41 1.95 -1.12 2.54
N GLN A 42 1.36 -0.53 3.57
CA GLN A 42 2.11 0.21 4.58
C GLN A 42 3.23 -0.70 5.09
N GLU A 43 4.43 -0.13 5.31
CA GLU A 43 5.56 -0.87 5.87
C GLU A 43 5.18 -1.32 7.29
N THR A 44 4.61 -2.52 7.40
CA THR A 44 4.24 -3.15 8.67
C THR A 44 5.38 -4.00 9.15
N VAL A 45 5.76 -3.84 10.42
CA VAL A 45 6.63 -4.81 11.09
C VAL A 45 5.81 -5.95 11.67
N ASP A 46 6.26 -7.18 11.45
CA ASP A 46 5.70 -8.35 12.13
C ASP A 46 6.26 -8.40 13.56
N ILE A 47 5.38 -8.28 14.55
CA ILE A 47 5.73 -8.30 15.98
C ILE A 47 5.07 -9.50 16.66
N SER A 48 5.77 -10.08 17.63
CA SER A 48 5.20 -11.17 18.43
C SER A 48 4.03 -10.68 19.30
N TYR A 49 3.16 -11.59 19.70
CA TYR A 49 2.06 -11.28 20.62
C TYR A 49 2.56 -10.64 21.93
N SER A 50 3.70 -11.11 22.47
CA SER A 50 4.31 -10.52 23.67
C SER A 50 4.74 -9.07 23.47
N GLN A 51 5.35 -8.75 22.32
CA GLN A 51 5.73 -7.38 21.97
C GLN A 51 4.49 -6.51 21.80
N PHE A 52 3.44 -7.01 21.14
CA PHE A 52 2.17 -6.32 21.05
C PHE A 52 1.60 -5.99 22.44
N THR A 53 1.55 -6.96 23.36
CA THR A 53 1.04 -6.71 24.72
C THR A 53 1.89 -5.71 25.49
N GLU A 54 3.21 -5.70 25.30
CA GLU A 54 4.11 -4.72 25.92
C GLU A 54 3.85 -3.30 25.38
N GLN A 55 3.60 -3.15 24.08
CA GLN A 55 3.26 -1.86 23.49
C GLN A 55 1.86 -1.37 23.89
N LEU A 56 0.93 -2.30 24.06
CA LEU A 56 -0.41 -2.03 24.58
C LEU A 56 -0.34 -1.53 26.03
N ASP A 57 0.41 -2.20 26.90
CA ASP A 57 0.64 -1.80 28.30
C ASP A 57 1.33 -0.42 28.40
N LYS A 58 2.26 -0.13 27.48
CA LYS A 58 2.92 1.17 27.34
C LYS A 58 2.03 2.28 26.75
N ALA A 59 0.77 1.98 26.44
CA ALA A 59 -0.18 2.90 25.78
C ALA A 59 0.35 3.49 24.45
N ASN A 60 1.27 2.79 23.78
CA ASN A 60 1.92 3.22 22.54
C ASN A 60 1.13 2.79 21.28
N ILE A 61 0.00 2.13 21.44
CA ILE A 61 -0.88 1.74 20.34
C ILE A 61 -1.88 2.89 20.08
N ASP A 62 -2.00 3.29 18.81
CA ASP A 62 -2.93 4.34 18.36
C ASP A 62 -4.21 3.73 17.79
N THR A 63 -4.07 2.81 16.83
CA THR A 63 -5.21 2.17 16.16
C THR A 63 -4.97 0.67 16.06
N VAL A 64 -6.03 -0.11 16.24
CA VAL A 64 -6.01 -1.58 16.08
C VAL A 64 -7.14 -2.00 15.15
N GLU A 65 -6.79 -2.74 14.11
CA GLU A 65 -7.69 -3.36 13.13
C GLU A 65 -7.46 -4.87 13.13
N ILE A 66 -8.54 -5.64 13.27
CA ILE A 66 -8.48 -7.10 13.32
C ILE A 66 -8.78 -7.62 11.92
N THR A 67 -7.80 -8.32 11.32
CA THR A 67 -7.87 -8.91 9.99
C THR A 67 -8.00 -10.43 10.13
N GLU A 68 -8.91 -11.05 9.38
CA GLU A 68 -8.99 -12.52 9.24
C GLU A 68 -9.09 -13.33 10.56
N ARG A 69 -9.64 -12.72 11.62
CA ARG A 69 -9.89 -13.34 12.95
C ARG A 69 -8.66 -13.85 13.72
N GLN A 70 -7.47 -13.86 13.13
CA GLN A 70 -6.26 -14.33 13.79
C GLN A 70 -5.08 -13.39 13.57
N GLN A 71 -5.26 -12.34 12.75
CA GLN A 71 -4.25 -11.33 12.52
C GLN A 71 -4.74 -9.99 13.05
N VAL A 72 -3.84 -9.23 13.65
CA VAL A 72 -4.10 -7.89 14.15
C VAL A 72 -3.11 -6.96 13.50
N LYS A 73 -3.62 -5.90 12.91
CA LYS A 73 -2.85 -4.84 12.29
C LYS A 73 -3.12 -3.55 13.05
N GLY A 74 -2.15 -2.67 13.10
CA GLY A 74 -2.36 -1.44 13.83
C GLY A 74 -1.27 -0.42 13.61
N SER A 75 -1.47 0.74 14.21
CA SER A 75 -0.53 1.85 14.19
C SER A 75 -0.06 2.16 15.61
N LEU A 76 1.19 2.58 15.72
CA LEU A 76 1.83 2.99 16.97
C LEU A 76 1.87 4.51 17.04
N LYS A 77 1.74 5.07 18.24
CA LYS A 77 1.92 6.51 18.49
C LYS A 77 3.38 6.93 18.33
N THR A 78 4.29 6.05 18.75
CA THR A 78 5.74 6.24 18.65
C THR A 78 6.32 5.13 17.77
N PRO A 79 7.12 5.48 16.74
CA PRO A 79 7.72 4.50 15.85
C PRO A 79 8.57 3.50 16.62
N LEU A 80 8.42 2.20 16.33
CA LEU A 80 9.26 1.17 16.93
C LEU A 80 10.52 0.95 16.09
N PRO A 81 11.72 1.10 16.67
CA PRO A 81 12.96 0.75 15.99
C PRO A 81 13.12 -0.78 15.98
N VAL A 82 12.89 -1.40 14.83
CA VAL A 82 13.07 -2.84 14.63
C VAL A 82 14.08 -3.06 13.51
N HIS A 83 15.16 -3.80 13.78
CA HIS A 83 16.25 -4.04 12.83
C HIS A 83 16.82 -2.76 12.18
N GLY A 84 16.88 -1.66 12.93
CA GLY A 84 17.44 -0.38 12.46
C GLY A 84 16.51 0.43 11.54
N ARG A 85 15.24 0.04 11.39
CA ARG A 85 14.20 0.85 10.74
C ARG A 85 13.07 1.14 11.72
N ASN A 86 12.51 2.35 11.62
CA ASN A 86 11.37 2.77 12.41
C ASN A 86 10.10 2.39 11.66
N PHE A 87 9.19 1.70 12.34
CA PHE A 87 7.90 1.32 11.79
C PHE A 87 6.78 1.95 12.62
N ASP A 88 5.88 2.65 11.93
CA ASP A 88 4.68 3.24 12.51
C ASP A 88 3.52 2.24 12.53
N HIS A 89 3.58 1.22 11.67
CA HIS A 89 2.55 0.19 11.55
C HIS A 89 3.09 -1.18 11.96
N PHE A 90 2.25 -1.98 12.60
CA PHE A 90 2.58 -3.33 13.00
C PHE A 90 1.54 -4.33 12.51
N THR A 91 1.98 -5.58 12.41
CA THR A 91 1.16 -6.76 12.26
C THR A 91 1.55 -7.73 13.36
N THR A 92 0.57 -8.36 13.99
CA THR A 92 0.81 -9.46 14.91
C THR A 92 -0.14 -10.61 14.63
N LEU A 93 0.37 -11.83 14.73
CA LEU A 93 -0.41 -13.04 14.61
C LEU A 93 -0.82 -13.50 16.02
N LEU A 94 -2.12 -13.61 16.23
CA LEU A 94 -2.67 -14.07 17.49
C LEU A 94 -2.48 -15.58 17.64
N PRO A 95 -2.04 -16.06 18.82
CA PRO A 95 -1.95 -17.50 19.09
C PRO A 95 -3.34 -18.14 19.32
N PHE A 96 -4.41 -17.34 19.27
CA PHE A 96 -5.81 -17.75 19.45
C PHE A 96 -6.71 -17.00 18.45
N GLU A 97 -7.92 -17.50 18.21
CA GLU A 97 -8.91 -16.75 17.43
C GLU A 97 -9.43 -15.53 18.21
N SER A 98 -9.44 -14.37 17.55
CA SER A 98 -9.98 -13.13 18.10
C SER A 98 -11.48 -13.32 18.41
N ASN A 99 -11.85 -13.10 19.67
CA ASN A 99 -13.22 -13.16 20.15
C ASN A 99 -13.66 -11.80 20.74
N ASP A 100 -14.96 -11.58 20.87
CA ASP A 100 -15.50 -10.30 21.36
C ASP A 100 -15.02 -9.93 22.78
N ALA A 101 -14.76 -10.93 23.63
CA ALA A 101 -14.26 -10.71 24.98
C ALA A 101 -12.85 -10.09 24.97
N TRP A 102 -11.96 -10.60 24.12
CA TRP A 102 -10.63 -10.05 23.94
C TRP A 102 -10.66 -8.67 23.27
N VAL A 103 -11.54 -8.45 22.29
CA VAL A 103 -11.73 -7.12 21.67
C VAL A 103 -12.18 -6.08 22.70
N THR A 104 -12.99 -6.48 23.68
CA THR A 104 -13.40 -5.59 24.77
C THR A 104 -12.22 -5.15 25.62
N THR A 105 -11.23 -6.03 25.85
CA THR A 105 -9.98 -5.69 26.56
C THR A 105 -9.16 -4.63 25.84
N LEU A 106 -9.21 -4.56 24.51
CA LEU A 106 -8.52 -3.53 23.73
C LEU A 106 -9.17 -2.14 23.79
N ARG A 107 -10.46 -2.09 24.18
CA ARG A 107 -11.24 -0.84 24.27
C ARG A 107 -11.30 -0.26 25.69
N ALA A 108 -10.89 -1.05 26.69
CA ALA A 108 -10.89 -0.69 28.10
C ALA A 108 -9.66 0.14 28.46
#